data_AF-A0A811RIA2-F1
#
_entry.id   AF-A0A811RIA2-F1
#
_cell.length_a   1.000
_cell.length_b   1.000
_cell.length_c   1.000
_cell.angle_alpha   90.00
_cell.angle_beta   90.00
_cell.angle_gamma   90.00
#
_symmetry.space_group_name_H-M   'P 1'
#
loop_
_entity.id
_entity.type
_entity.pdbx_description
1 polymer ?
#
loop_
_entity_poly.entity_id
_entity_poly.type
_entity_poly.pdbx_seq_one_letter_code
_entity_poly.pdbx_strand_id
1 'polypeptide(L)'
;MGGDAEPDDAVLFVGVSLVLGIASRHLLRGTRVPYTVALLVLGVALGSLEYGTQHGLGKLGAGIHIWANINPDLLLAVFLPALLFESSFSMELHQIKRCMAQMVLLAGPGVVISTVLLGAAVKLTFPYNWSWKTSLLLGGLLSATDPVAVVALLKELGASKKLSTIIEGESLMNDGTSIVVYQLFYRMVLGRTFDAGSIIKFLSEVSLGAVALGLAFGIVSILWLGFIFNDTIIEISLTLAVSYIAFFTAQDSLEVSGVLTVMTLGMFYAAFAKTAFKGESQQSLHHFWEMVAYIANTLIFILSGVVIADGVLQNNAHFERHGSSWGFLLLLYVFVQISRLIVVGVLYPLLRHFGYGLDLKEAMILVWSGLRGAVALSLSLSVKRTSDAVQPYLKPEVGAMFVFFTGGIVFLTLIFNGSTTQFLLHMLGMDKLSATKLRILKYTRYEMLNKALEAFGELRDDEELGPADWITVKKYITCLNGLDNEPEHPHDVGDRDDRMHTMNLTDIRVRLLNGDSEVARTVIDESNAEGEEARRFLEDVRVASPQVLQVLKTRQVTYSVLTHLSEYIQNLQKTGLLEEKEMVQLDDDLQTDLKKLQRNPPI
;
A
#
# COMPACT_ATOMS: atom_id res chain seq x y z
N MET A 1 -41.78 9.93 -1.31
CA MET A 1 -42.05 9.71 -2.75
C MET A 1 -40.95 8.80 -3.25
N GLY A 2 -41.19 7.50 -3.31
CA GLY A 2 -40.23 6.53 -3.84
C GLY A 2 -40.31 6.58 -5.36
N GLY A 3 -39.34 7.23 -6.00
CA GLY A 3 -39.06 6.97 -7.40
C GLY A 3 -38.52 5.54 -7.50
N ASP A 4 -38.98 4.78 -8.48
CA ASP A 4 -38.40 3.48 -8.79
C ASP A 4 -36.89 3.66 -8.95
N ALA A 5 -36.10 2.83 -8.27
CA ALA A 5 -34.66 2.95 -8.29
C ALA A 5 -34.17 2.65 -9.72
N GLU A 6 -33.64 3.67 -10.39
CA GLU A 6 -33.20 3.55 -11.77
C GLU A 6 -31.70 3.15 -11.82
N PRO A 7 -31.23 2.49 -12.90
CA PRO A 7 -29.82 2.13 -13.04
C PRO A 7 -28.85 3.33 -13.01
N ASP A 8 -29.32 4.53 -13.37
CA ASP A 8 -28.56 5.78 -13.30
C ASP A 8 -28.24 6.18 -11.85
N ASP A 9 -29.13 5.90 -10.89
CA ASP A 9 -28.94 6.17 -9.47
C ASP A 9 -27.76 5.36 -8.90
N ALA A 10 -27.57 4.12 -9.37
CA ALA A 10 -26.41 3.30 -8.99
C ALA A 10 -25.09 3.89 -9.49
N VAL A 11 -25.08 4.48 -10.69
CA VAL A 11 -23.91 5.16 -11.26
C VAL A 11 -23.63 6.47 -10.52
N LEU A 12 -24.68 7.21 -10.16
CA LEU A 12 -24.56 8.43 -9.34
C LEU A 12 -23.87 8.13 -8.00
N PHE A 13 -24.25 7.04 -7.33
CA PHE A 13 -23.63 6.63 -6.07
C PHE A 13 -22.11 6.39 -6.22
N VAL A 14 -21.67 5.74 -7.31
CA VAL A 14 -20.25 5.53 -7.61
C VAL A 14 -19.54 6.88 -7.79
N GLY A 15 -20.12 7.79 -8.58
CA GLY A 15 -19.57 9.13 -8.80
C GLY A 15 -19.41 9.92 -7.50
N VAL A 16 -20.44 9.94 -6.65
CA VAL A 16 -20.39 10.63 -5.36
C VAL A 16 -19.38 9.98 -4.42
N SER A 17 -19.31 8.66 -4.40
CA SER A 17 -18.33 7.91 -3.60
C SER A 17 -16.90 8.27 -3.98
N LEU A 18 -16.61 8.43 -5.27
CA LEU A 18 -15.29 8.88 -5.75
C LEU A 18 -14.99 10.32 -5.36
N VAL A 19 -15.97 11.23 -5.46
CA VAL A 19 -15.79 12.62 -5.00
C VAL A 19 -15.48 12.67 -3.50
N LEU A 20 -16.19 11.88 -2.69
CA LEU A 20 -15.91 11.75 -1.26
C LEU A 20 -14.53 11.13 -1.00
N GLY A 21 -14.12 10.16 -1.82
CA GLY A 21 -12.77 9.59 -1.85
C GLY A 21 -11.68 10.63 -2.05
N ILE A 22 -11.83 11.46 -3.08
CA ILE A 22 -10.90 12.53 -3.43
C ILE A 22 -10.86 13.59 -2.33
N ALA A 23 -12.03 14.05 -1.87
CA ALA A 23 -12.15 15.03 -0.81
C ALA A 23 -11.48 14.52 0.48
N SER A 24 -11.77 13.29 0.90
CA SER A 24 -11.18 12.67 2.09
C SER A 24 -9.67 12.58 1.99
N ARG A 25 -9.14 12.09 0.85
CA ARG A 25 -7.68 11.99 0.64
C ARG A 25 -6.99 13.35 0.63
N HIS A 26 -7.65 14.38 0.09
CA HIS A 26 -7.12 15.74 0.06
C HIS A 26 -7.16 16.41 1.45
N LEU A 27 -8.29 16.32 2.16
CA LEU A 27 -8.51 16.91 3.48
C LEU A 27 -7.65 16.26 4.57
N LEU A 28 -7.46 14.94 4.49
CA LEU A 28 -6.68 14.19 5.47
C LEU A 28 -5.19 14.18 5.18
N ARG A 29 -4.74 14.84 4.10
CA ARG A 29 -3.33 14.95 3.76
C ARG A 29 -2.57 15.62 4.92
N GLY A 30 -1.64 14.89 5.54
CA GLY A 30 -0.86 15.35 6.69
C GLY A 30 -1.54 15.16 8.06
N THR A 31 -2.75 14.60 8.10
CA THR A 31 -3.39 14.17 9.35
C THR A 31 -2.95 12.76 9.74
N ARG A 32 -3.21 12.37 10.99
CA ARG A 32 -2.87 11.04 11.53
C ARG A 32 -3.88 9.94 11.20
N VAL A 33 -4.99 10.29 10.54
CA VAL A 33 -6.12 9.38 10.34
C VAL A 33 -5.99 8.73 8.96
N PRO A 34 -5.93 7.39 8.86
CA PRO A 34 -5.92 6.71 7.57
C PRO A 34 -7.19 7.04 6.78
N TYR A 35 -7.05 7.35 5.48
CA TYR A 35 -8.17 7.77 4.66
C TYR A 35 -9.30 6.72 4.57
N THR A 36 -8.95 5.42 4.61
CA THR A 36 -9.94 4.32 4.60
C THR A 36 -10.86 4.34 5.83
N VAL A 37 -10.36 4.76 6.99
CA VAL A 37 -11.16 4.94 8.21
C VAL A 37 -12.18 6.05 8.01
N ALA A 38 -11.77 7.16 7.39
CA ALA A 38 -12.69 8.26 7.08
C ALA A 38 -13.76 7.85 6.07
N LEU A 39 -13.41 7.07 5.05
CA LEU A 39 -14.37 6.55 4.08
C LEU A 39 -15.41 5.64 4.72
N LEU A 40 -15.00 4.77 5.65
CA LEU A 40 -15.93 3.95 6.41
C LEU A 40 -16.89 4.81 7.23
N VAL A 41 -16.36 5.82 7.95
CA VAL A 41 -17.18 6.74 8.76
C VAL A 41 -18.16 7.52 7.89
N LEU A 42 -17.72 7.99 6.72
CA LEU A 42 -18.59 8.65 5.74
C LEU A 42 -19.67 7.69 5.21
N GLY A 43 -19.32 6.44 4.92
CA GLY A 43 -20.28 5.40 4.55
C GLY A 43 -21.33 5.15 5.63
N VAL A 44 -20.90 5.04 6.90
CA VAL A 44 -21.81 4.90 8.05
C VAL A 44 -22.70 6.13 8.18
N ALA A 45 -22.17 7.34 8.00
CA ALA A 45 -22.95 8.57 8.04
C ALA A 45 -23.99 8.63 6.92
N LEU A 46 -23.61 8.30 5.68
CA LEU A 46 -24.52 8.22 4.54
C LEU A 46 -25.62 7.18 4.76
N GLY A 47 -25.25 5.97 5.18
CA GLY A 47 -26.23 4.93 5.51
C GLY A 47 -27.13 5.34 6.67
N SER A 48 -26.60 6.03 7.69
CA SER A 48 -27.42 6.50 8.82
C SER A 48 -28.39 7.61 8.42
N LEU A 49 -28.00 8.47 7.49
CA LEU A 49 -28.88 9.49 6.92
C LEU A 49 -30.00 8.84 6.10
N GLU A 50 -29.68 7.83 5.29
CA GLU A 50 -30.67 7.12 4.46
C GLU A 50 -31.64 6.30 5.32
N TYR A 51 -31.13 5.42 6.17
CA TYR A 51 -31.94 4.47 6.93
C TYR A 51 -32.50 5.06 8.24
N GLY A 52 -31.93 6.16 8.73
CA GLY A 52 -32.32 6.78 10.00
C GLY A 52 -33.25 7.98 9.87
N THR A 53 -33.40 8.59 8.68
CA THR A 53 -34.26 9.77 8.48
C THR A 53 -35.48 9.45 7.61
N GLN A 54 -36.63 10.06 7.91
CA GLN A 54 -37.86 9.84 7.13
C GLN A 54 -37.84 10.51 5.74
N HIS A 55 -36.87 11.39 5.47
CA HIS A 55 -36.80 12.15 4.22
C HIS A 55 -35.97 11.44 3.13
N GLY A 56 -35.09 10.52 3.51
CA GLY A 56 -34.15 9.84 2.60
C GLY A 56 -33.19 10.82 1.88
N LEU A 57 -32.23 10.29 1.13
CA LEU A 57 -31.28 11.06 0.32
C LEU A 57 -31.73 11.19 -1.14
N GLY A 58 -33.00 10.88 -1.44
CA GLY A 58 -33.57 10.92 -2.78
C GLY A 58 -32.87 9.93 -3.73
N LYS A 59 -32.42 10.40 -4.91
CA LYS A 59 -31.70 9.59 -5.91
C LYS A 59 -30.44 8.92 -5.36
N LEU A 60 -29.70 9.62 -4.50
CA LEU A 60 -28.51 9.04 -3.86
C LEU A 60 -28.92 7.88 -2.92
N GLY A 61 -30.04 8.02 -2.22
CA GLY A 61 -30.63 6.98 -1.38
C GLY A 61 -31.05 5.75 -2.19
N ALA A 62 -31.70 5.96 -3.34
CA ALA A 62 -32.00 4.88 -4.29
C ALA A 62 -30.74 4.14 -4.76
N GLY A 63 -29.67 4.87 -5.11
CA GLY A 63 -28.37 4.29 -5.45
C GLY A 63 -27.75 3.49 -4.31
N ILE A 64 -27.82 4.01 -3.08
CA ILE A 64 -27.40 3.33 -1.84
C ILE A 64 -28.16 2.00 -1.68
N HIS A 65 -29.47 2.00 -1.88
CA HIS A 65 -30.28 0.78 -1.77
C HIS A 65 -29.96 -0.25 -2.84
N ILE A 66 -29.69 0.16 -4.09
CA ILE A 66 -29.29 -0.76 -5.17
C ILE A 66 -27.97 -1.46 -4.78
N TRP A 67 -26.98 -0.68 -4.37
CA TRP A 67 -25.66 -1.23 -4.03
C TRP A 67 -25.67 -2.04 -2.72
N ALA A 68 -26.42 -1.62 -1.70
CA ALA A 68 -26.51 -2.36 -0.44
C ALA A 68 -27.21 -3.72 -0.60
N ASN A 69 -28.13 -3.84 -1.57
CA ASN A 69 -28.85 -5.08 -1.88
C ASN A 69 -28.20 -5.90 -3.01
N ILE A 70 -27.06 -5.46 -3.55
CA ILE A 70 -26.35 -6.21 -4.58
C ILE A 70 -25.95 -7.59 -4.04
N ASN A 71 -25.78 -8.57 -4.94
CA ASN A 71 -25.29 -9.87 -4.53
C ASN A 71 -23.88 -9.72 -3.92
N PRO A 72 -23.66 -10.08 -2.64
CA PRO A 72 -22.35 -9.96 -1.99
C PRO A 72 -21.25 -10.77 -2.69
N ASP A 73 -21.63 -11.89 -3.31
CA ASP A 73 -20.71 -12.72 -4.10
C ASP A 73 -20.27 -11.99 -5.38
N LEU A 74 -21.18 -11.22 -6.00
CA LEU A 74 -20.86 -10.36 -7.14
C LEU A 74 -19.98 -9.18 -6.72
N LEU A 75 -20.26 -8.57 -5.57
CA LEU A 75 -19.46 -7.48 -5.01
C LEU A 75 -18.00 -7.95 -4.82
N LEU A 76 -17.80 -9.13 -4.22
CA LEU A 76 -16.47 -9.73 -4.10
C LEU A 76 -15.87 -10.05 -5.47
N ALA A 77 -16.61 -10.68 -6.37
CA ALA A 77 -16.09 -11.05 -7.68
C ALA A 77 -15.64 -9.84 -8.52
N VAL A 78 -16.23 -8.66 -8.31
CA VAL A 78 -15.85 -7.43 -9.01
C VAL A 78 -14.61 -6.78 -8.40
N PHE A 79 -14.57 -6.58 -7.07
CA PHE A 79 -13.49 -5.79 -6.44
C PHE A 79 -12.29 -6.64 -6.04
N LEU A 80 -12.51 -7.87 -5.62
CA LEU A 80 -11.50 -8.69 -4.98
C LEU A 80 -10.37 -9.11 -5.92
N PRO A 81 -10.61 -9.57 -7.18
CA PRO A 81 -9.52 -9.89 -8.10
C PRO A 81 -8.57 -8.71 -8.29
N ALA A 82 -9.12 -7.50 -8.41
CA ALA A 82 -8.32 -6.31 -8.64
C ALA A 82 -7.48 -5.90 -7.42
N LEU A 83 -8.09 -5.91 -6.23
CA LEU A 83 -7.40 -5.60 -4.97
C LEU A 83 -6.29 -6.63 -4.69
N LEU A 84 -6.59 -7.91 -4.84
CA LEU A 84 -5.64 -8.99 -4.58
C LEU A 84 -4.48 -8.97 -5.58
N PHE A 85 -4.77 -8.75 -6.86
CA PHE A 85 -3.74 -8.68 -7.88
C PHE A 85 -2.79 -7.51 -7.63
N GLU A 86 -3.32 -6.30 -7.40
CA GLU A 86 -2.51 -5.12 -7.09
C GLU A 86 -1.62 -5.37 -5.86
N SER A 87 -2.20 -5.81 -4.75
CA SER A 87 -1.44 -6.02 -3.50
C SER A 87 -0.36 -7.10 -3.66
N SER A 88 -0.62 -8.14 -4.45
CA SER A 88 0.38 -9.18 -4.75
C SER A 88 1.47 -8.70 -5.70
N PHE A 89 1.10 -7.87 -6.69
CA PHE A 89 1.97 -7.36 -7.74
C PHE A 89 2.92 -6.27 -7.23
N SER A 90 2.45 -5.44 -6.30
CA SER A 90 3.19 -4.32 -5.68
C SER A 90 4.32 -4.78 -4.74
N MET A 91 4.37 -6.07 -4.38
CA MET A 91 5.40 -6.61 -3.49
C MET A 91 6.75 -6.84 -4.17
N GLU A 92 7.85 -6.53 -3.48
CA GLU A 92 9.19 -6.76 -4.00
C GLU A 92 9.61 -8.25 -3.93
N LEU A 93 10.03 -8.85 -5.06
CA LEU A 93 10.43 -10.26 -5.14
C LEU A 93 11.46 -10.71 -4.09
N HIS A 94 12.49 -9.90 -3.86
CA HIS A 94 13.52 -10.23 -2.88
C HIS A 94 12.93 -10.39 -1.49
N GLN A 95 11.99 -9.51 -1.13
CA GLN A 95 11.31 -9.52 0.15
C GLN A 95 10.31 -10.67 0.24
N ILE A 96 9.54 -10.95 -0.82
CA ILE A 96 8.66 -12.13 -0.91
C ILE A 96 9.45 -13.40 -0.59
N LYS A 97 10.58 -13.65 -1.29
CA LYS A 97 11.39 -14.86 -1.10
C LYS A 97 11.91 -15.00 0.32
N ARG A 98 12.30 -13.90 0.94
CA ARG A 98 12.81 -13.89 2.33
C ARG A 98 11.69 -14.06 3.36
N CYS A 99 10.51 -13.49 3.14
CA CYS A 99 9.39 -13.49 4.11
C CYS A 99 8.38 -14.63 3.89
N MET A 100 8.46 -15.39 2.79
CA MET A 100 7.48 -16.42 2.41
C MET A 100 7.15 -17.38 3.55
N ALA A 101 8.17 -17.87 4.26
CA ALA A 101 7.97 -18.79 5.38
C ALA A 101 7.15 -18.15 6.52
N GLN A 102 7.36 -16.86 6.80
CA GLN A 102 6.62 -16.13 7.84
C GLN A 102 5.17 -15.88 7.40
N MET A 103 4.95 -15.51 6.14
CA MET A 103 3.62 -15.30 5.57
C MET A 103 2.79 -16.59 5.60
N VAL A 104 3.36 -17.71 5.14
CA VAL A 104 2.68 -19.03 5.13
C VAL A 104 2.39 -19.51 6.55
N LEU A 105 3.29 -19.27 7.51
CA LEU A 105 3.08 -19.67 8.90
C LEU A 105 1.91 -18.91 9.56
N LEU A 106 1.80 -17.62 9.27
CA LEU A 106 0.70 -16.79 9.78
C LEU A 106 -0.62 -17.11 9.07
N ALA A 107 -0.59 -17.24 7.74
CA ALA A 107 -1.79 -17.42 6.93
C ALA A 107 -2.34 -18.86 6.90
N GLY A 108 -1.51 -19.88 7.17
CA GLY A 108 -1.96 -21.26 7.28
C GLY A 108 -2.33 -21.60 8.73
N PRO A 109 -1.36 -22.06 9.55
CA PRO A 109 -1.59 -22.38 10.96
C PRO A 109 -2.23 -21.25 11.76
N GLY A 110 -1.80 -20.00 11.55
CA GLY A 110 -2.33 -18.87 12.33
C GLY A 110 -3.82 -18.64 12.12
N VAL A 111 -4.32 -18.78 10.88
CA VAL A 111 -5.76 -18.67 10.55
C VAL A 111 -6.56 -19.80 11.17
N VAL A 112 -6.05 -21.04 11.11
CA VAL A 112 -6.71 -22.20 11.73
C VAL A 112 -6.81 -22.02 13.24
N ILE A 113 -5.72 -21.60 13.90
CA ILE A 113 -5.71 -21.33 15.33
C ILE A 113 -6.69 -20.20 15.66
N SER A 114 -6.66 -19.09 14.90
CA SER A 114 -7.57 -17.96 15.14
C SER A 114 -9.04 -18.37 15.00
N THR A 115 -9.36 -19.14 13.96
CA THR A 115 -10.71 -19.67 13.71
C THR A 115 -11.21 -20.52 14.88
N VAL A 116 -10.38 -21.45 15.36
CA VAL A 116 -10.73 -22.33 16.48
C VAL A 116 -10.88 -21.53 17.77
N LEU A 117 -9.97 -20.60 18.06
CA LEU A 117 -10.04 -19.77 19.27
C LEU A 117 -11.30 -18.89 19.28
N LEU A 118 -11.58 -18.20 18.17
CA LEU A 118 -12.76 -17.34 18.06
C LEU A 118 -14.06 -18.15 18.05
N GLY A 119 -14.11 -19.25 17.31
CA GLY A 119 -15.27 -20.12 17.29
C GLY A 119 -15.56 -20.76 18.64
N ALA A 120 -14.52 -21.19 19.38
CA ALA A 120 -14.67 -21.70 20.74
C ALA A 120 -15.12 -20.60 21.71
N ALA A 121 -14.53 -19.41 21.64
CA ALA A 121 -14.91 -18.28 22.47
C ALA A 121 -16.40 -17.93 22.29
N VAL A 122 -16.86 -17.79 21.05
CA VAL A 122 -18.27 -17.53 20.73
C VAL A 122 -19.15 -18.67 21.24
N LYS A 123 -18.80 -19.93 20.96
CA LYS A 123 -19.60 -21.09 21.36
C LYS A 123 -19.79 -21.21 22.87
N LEU A 124 -18.74 -20.92 23.64
CA LEU A 124 -18.73 -21.12 25.09
C LEU A 124 -19.29 -19.93 25.87
N THR A 125 -19.24 -18.73 25.32
CA THR A 125 -19.61 -17.50 26.05
C THR A 125 -20.91 -16.86 25.58
N PHE A 126 -21.33 -17.05 24.33
CA PHE A 126 -22.47 -16.33 23.78
C PHE A 126 -23.78 -17.11 24.03
N PRO A 127 -24.86 -16.44 24.47
CA PRO A 127 -26.13 -17.08 24.85
C PRO A 127 -27.02 -17.44 23.64
N TYR A 128 -26.49 -17.43 22.41
CA TYR A 128 -27.29 -17.62 21.19
C TYR A 128 -27.49 -19.08 20.79
N ASN A 129 -26.97 -20.04 21.57
CA ASN A 129 -27.07 -21.49 21.30
C ASN A 129 -26.59 -21.91 19.90
N TRP A 130 -25.61 -21.20 19.35
CA TRP A 130 -25.04 -21.52 18.04
C TRP A 130 -24.36 -22.90 18.05
N SER A 131 -24.44 -23.60 16.91
CA SER A 131 -23.70 -24.84 16.73
C SER A 131 -22.19 -24.57 16.65
N TRP A 132 -21.37 -25.60 16.86
CA TRP A 132 -19.92 -25.50 16.63
C TRP A 132 -19.60 -25.06 15.21
N LYS A 133 -20.34 -25.57 14.22
CA LYS A 133 -20.16 -25.23 12.80
C LYS A 133 -20.42 -23.74 12.55
N THR A 134 -21.50 -23.21 13.11
CA THR A 134 -21.88 -21.80 13.00
C THR A 134 -20.86 -20.90 13.71
N SER A 135 -20.38 -21.30 14.88
CA SER A 135 -19.40 -20.52 15.64
C SER A 135 -18.03 -20.50 14.96
N LEU A 136 -17.60 -21.65 14.42
CA LEU A 136 -16.37 -21.76 13.62
C LEU A 136 -16.47 -21.04 12.28
N LEU A 137 -17.67 -20.97 11.68
CA LEU A 137 -17.91 -20.14 10.50
C LEU A 137 -17.66 -18.66 10.79
N LEU A 138 -18.18 -18.14 11.92
CA LEU A 138 -17.89 -16.77 12.37
C LEU A 138 -16.40 -16.59 12.70
N GLY A 139 -15.75 -17.58 13.32
CA GLY A 139 -14.31 -17.54 13.57
C GLY A 139 -13.48 -17.48 12.29
N GLY A 140 -13.86 -18.25 11.26
CA GLY A 140 -13.18 -18.30 9.97
C GLY A 140 -13.26 -16.98 9.22
N LEU A 141 -14.45 -16.37 9.14
CA LEU A 141 -14.59 -15.09 8.46
C LEU A 141 -13.91 -13.93 9.22
N LEU A 142 -13.87 -13.96 10.57
CA LEU A 142 -13.18 -12.95 11.38
C LEU A 142 -11.66 -13.13 11.45
N SER A 143 -11.16 -14.26 10.93
CA SER A 143 -9.73 -14.51 10.82
C SER A 143 -9.11 -13.66 9.71
N ALA A 144 -9.86 -13.31 8.66
CA ALA A 144 -9.42 -12.43 7.58
C ALA A 144 -9.01 -11.04 8.12
N THR A 145 -7.87 -10.54 7.64
CA THR A 145 -7.32 -9.25 8.05
C THR A 145 -7.16 -8.34 6.84
N ASP A 146 -7.12 -7.04 7.08
CA ASP A 146 -6.92 -6.01 6.07
C ASP A 146 -5.77 -5.09 6.51
N PRO A 147 -4.68 -5.00 5.74
CA PRO A 147 -3.51 -4.26 6.16
C PRO A 147 -3.54 -2.81 5.64
N VAL A 148 -4.50 -2.43 4.80
CA VAL A 148 -4.42 -1.24 3.92
C VAL A 148 -4.13 0.02 4.71
N ALA A 149 -4.86 0.25 5.81
CA ALA A 149 -4.66 1.45 6.64
C ALA A 149 -3.28 1.48 7.33
N VAL A 150 -2.79 0.32 7.79
CA VAL A 150 -1.50 0.24 8.50
C VAL A 150 -0.33 0.28 7.53
N VAL A 151 -0.42 -0.41 6.40
CA VAL A 151 0.62 -0.43 5.37
C VAL A 151 0.80 0.96 4.76
N ALA A 152 -0.30 1.68 4.48
CA ALA A 152 -0.22 3.07 4.05
C ALA A 152 0.55 3.93 5.08
N LEU A 153 0.22 3.79 6.36
CA LEU A 153 0.90 4.50 7.45
C LEU A 153 2.39 4.12 7.60
N LEU A 154 2.74 2.83 7.47
CA LEU A 154 4.13 2.36 7.52
C LEU A 154 4.95 2.90 6.35
N LYS A 155 4.38 2.88 5.14
CA LYS A 155 4.96 3.52 3.96
C LYS A 155 5.10 5.02 4.20
N GLU A 156 4.12 5.68 4.81
CA GLU A 156 4.13 7.10 5.19
C GLU A 156 5.23 7.50 6.19
N LEU A 157 5.50 6.66 7.18
CA LEU A 157 6.50 6.92 8.21
C LEU A 157 7.92 6.46 7.84
N GLY A 158 8.11 5.86 6.66
CA GLY A 158 9.41 5.32 6.25
C GLY A 158 9.84 4.11 7.10
N ALA A 159 8.88 3.39 7.68
CA ALA A 159 9.14 2.22 8.50
C ALA A 159 9.80 1.09 7.68
N SER A 160 10.31 0.08 8.37
CA SER A 160 11.03 -1.04 7.75
C SER A 160 10.22 -1.71 6.63
N LYS A 161 10.75 -1.71 5.39
CA LYS A 161 10.15 -2.39 4.23
C LYS A 161 9.81 -3.86 4.53
N LYS A 162 10.67 -4.53 5.32
CA LYS A 162 10.45 -5.88 5.85
C LYS A 162 9.11 -6.00 6.58
N LEU A 163 8.81 -5.09 7.51
CA LEU A 163 7.58 -5.15 8.30
C LEU A 163 6.35 -4.89 7.44
N SER A 164 6.42 -3.90 6.53
CA SER A 164 5.36 -3.64 5.55
C SER A 164 5.05 -4.90 4.74
N THR A 165 6.08 -5.55 4.19
CA THR A 165 5.91 -6.76 3.38
C THR A 165 5.38 -7.94 4.17
N ILE A 166 5.79 -8.12 5.44
CA ILE A 166 5.23 -9.18 6.29
C ILE A 166 3.74 -8.94 6.57
N ILE A 167 3.35 -7.72 6.91
CA ILE A 167 1.94 -7.38 7.21
C ILE A 167 1.08 -7.48 5.95
N GLU A 168 1.54 -6.94 4.82
CA GLU A 168 0.85 -6.97 3.54
C GLU A 168 0.69 -8.42 3.03
N GLY A 169 1.76 -9.21 3.05
CA GLY A 169 1.72 -10.60 2.62
C GLY A 169 0.94 -11.52 3.56
N GLU A 170 0.99 -11.29 4.88
CA GLU A 170 0.16 -12.02 5.84
C GLU A 170 -1.32 -11.78 5.56
N SER A 171 -1.73 -10.53 5.42
CA SER A 171 -3.12 -10.20 5.18
C SER A 171 -3.66 -10.75 3.87
N LEU A 172 -2.87 -10.62 2.80
CA LEU A 172 -3.20 -11.12 1.48
C LEU A 172 -3.37 -12.65 1.47
N MET A 173 -2.44 -13.39 2.08
CA MET A 173 -2.57 -14.85 2.20
C MET A 173 -3.69 -15.26 3.16
N ASN A 174 -3.89 -14.49 4.23
CA ASN A 174 -4.93 -14.73 5.21
C ASN A 174 -6.33 -14.55 4.61
N ASP A 175 -6.56 -13.54 3.77
CA ASP A 175 -7.83 -13.39 3.03
C ASP A 175 -8.14 -14.64 2.20
N GLY A 176 -7.12 -15.17 1.51
CA GLY A 176 -7.24 -16.41 0.75
C GLY A 176 -7.55 -17.64 1.61
N THR A 177 -6.80 -17.87 2.69
CA THR A 177 -7.03 -19.02 3.58
C THR A 177 -8.34 -18.89 4.34
N SER A 178 -8.70 -17.69 4.79
CA SER A 178 -9.94 -17.43 5.52
C SER A 178 -11.17 -17.71 4.67
N ILE A 179 -11.13 -17.43 3.35
CA ILE A 179 -12.19 -17.83 2.42
C ILE A 179 -12.28 -19.34 2.28
N VAL A 180 -11.16 -20.07 2.23
CA VAL A 180 -11.16 -21.54 2.20
C VAL A 180 -11.79 -22.13 3.47
N VAL A 181 -11.38 -21.60 4.63
CA VAL A 181 -11.93 -22.00 5.93
C VAL A 181 -13.42 -21.63 6.04
N TYR A 182 -13.82 -20.46 5.55
CA TYR A 182 -15.22 -20.05 5.44
C TYR A 182 -16.01 -21.03 4.58
N GLN A 183 -15.55 -21.36 3.37
CA GLN A 183 -16.23 -22.29 2.47
C GLN A 183 -16.43 -23.67 3.10
N LEU A 184 -15.43 -24.17 3.84
CA LEU A 184 -15.53 -25.43 4.58
C LEU A 184 -16.68 -25.38 5.60
N PHE A 185 -16.66 -24.42 6.52
CA PHE A 185 -17.67 -24.33 7.58
C PHE A 185 -19.04 -23.93 7.04
N TYR A 186 -19.10 -23.14 5.97
CA TYR A 186 -20.32 -22.77 5.29
C TYR A 186 -21.01 -24.00 4.69
N ARG A 187 -20.26 -24.85 3.96
CA ARG A 187 -20.74 -26.15 3.46
C ARG A 187 -21.20 -27.06 4.62
N MET A 188 -20.51 -27.04 5.77
CA MET A 188 -20.89 -27.83 6.95
C MET A 188 -22.20 -27.37 7.59
N VAL A 189 -22.43 -26.05 7.64
CA VAL A 189 -23.68 -25.45 8.15
C VAL A 189 -24.85 -25.80 7.23
N LEU A 190 -24.63 -25.82 5.91
CA LEU A 190 -25.60 -26.25 4.91
C LEU A 190 -25.83 -27.78 4.85
N GLY A 191 -25.37 -28.52 5.87
CA GLY A 191 -25.69 -29.93 6.05
C GLY A 191 -24.66 -30.92 5.50
N ARG A 192 -23.58 -30.47 4.84
CA ARG A 192 -22.49 -31.39 4.46
C ARG A 192 -21.74 -31.87 5.70
N THR A 193 -21.39 -33.14 5.73
CA THR A 193 -20.61 -33.76 6.81
C THR A 193 -19.18 -33.97 6.35
N PHE A 194 -18.23 -33.55 7.17
CA PHE A 194 -16.80 -33.80 6.95
C PHE A 194 -16.25 -34.52 8.18
N ASP A 195 -15.52 -35.60 7.96
CA ASP A 195 -14.64 -36.21 8.95
C ASP A 195 -13.29 -35.46 9.00
N ALA A 196 -12.43 -35.80 9.97
CA ALA A 196 -11.12 -35.14 10.09
C ALA A 196 -10.25 -35.31 8.84
N GLY A 197 -10.28 -36.48 8.18
CA GLY A 197 -9.52 -36.75 6.97
C GLY A 197 -9.99 -35.90 5.77
N SER A 198 -11.31 -35.79 5.57
CA SER A 198 -11.90 -34.97 4.51
C SER A 198 -11.75 -33.48 4.75
N ILE A 199 -11.66 -33.00 6.00
CA ILE A 199 -11.29 -31.61 6.28
C ILE A 199 -9.87 -31.33 5.78
N ILE A 200 -8.90 -32.15 6.17
CA ILE A 200 -7.51 -31.98 5.74
C ILE A 200 -7.41 -32.07 4.22
N LYS A 201 -8.09 -33.06 3.62
CA LYS A 201 -8.16 -33.22 2.17
C LYS A 201 -8.73 -31.97 1.51
N PHE A 202 -9.90 -31.49 1.95
CA PHE A 202 -10.55 -30.29 1.41
C PHE A 202 -9.64 -29.07 1.49
N LEU A 203 -9.07 -28.78 2.66
CA LEU A 203 -8.16 -27.65 2.85
C LEU A 203 -6.94 -27.74 1.93
N SER A 204 -6.34 -28.94 1.81
CA SER A 204 -5.18 -29.15 0.96
C SER A 204 -5.50 -29.03 -0.54
N GLU A 205 -6.62 -29.61 -0.98
CA GLU A 205 -7.04 -29.64 -2.38
C GLU A 205 -7.42 -28.25 -2.88
N VAL A 206 -8.22 -27.52 -2.10
CA VAL A 206 -8.64 -26.16 -2.44
C VAL A 206 -7.46 -25.18 -2.42
N SER A 207 -6.55 -25.31 -1.45
CA SER A 207 -5.41 -24.39 -1.32
C SER A 207 -4.32 -24.69 -2.35
N LEU A 208 -3.87 -25.94 -2.47
CA LEU A 208 -2.81 -26.32 -3.42
C LEU A 208 -3.31 -26.25 -4.86
N GLY A 209 -4.58 -26.60 -5.12
CA GLY A 209 -5.21 -26.43 -6.42
C GLY A 209 -5.25 -24.98 -6.85
N ALA A 210 -5.57 -24.06 -5.93
CA ALA A 210 -5.56 -22.63 -6.21
C ALA A 210 -4.17 -22.09 -6.55
N VAL A 211 -3.14 -22.51 -5.79
CA VAL A 211 -1.74 -22.14 -6.05
C VAL A 211 -1.26 -22.70 -7.40
N ALA A 212 -1.52 -23.97 -7.67
CA ALA A 212 -1.14 -24.60 -8.94
C ALA A 212 -1.78 -23.90 -10.14
N LEU A 213 -3.06 -23.55 -10.03
CA LEU A 213 -3.78 -22.83 -11.08
C LEU A 213 -3.25 -21.41 -11.28
N GLY A 214 -2.95 -20.69 -10.19
CA GLY A 214 -2.38 -19.35 -10.26
C GLY A 214 -1.01 -19.33 -10.94
N LEU A 215 -0.16 -20.32 -10.63
CA LEU A 215 1.11 -20.53 -11.33
C LEU A 215 0.91 -20.88 -12.81
N ALA A 216 -0.06 -21.74 -13.14
CA ALA A 216 -0.34 -22.11 -14.52
C ALA A 216 -0.76 -20.90 -15.36
N PHE A 217 -1.72 -20.09 -14.87
CA PHE A 217 -2.10 -18.84 -15.53
C PHE A 217 -0.94 -17.84 -15.61
N GLY A 218 -0.12 -17.75 -14.55
CA GLY A 218 1.08 -16.92 -14.56
C GLY A 218 2.07 -17.32 -15.65
N ILE A 219 2.40 -18.60 -15.76
CA ILE A 219 3.31 -19.11 -16.78
C ILE A 219 2.75 -18.85 -18.19
N VAL A 220 1.49 -19.20 -18.44
CA VAL A 220 0.85 -19.00 -19.75
C VAL A 220 0.82 -17.52 -20.13
N SER A 221 0.47 -16.64 -19.18
CA SER A 221 0.36 -15.22 -19.45
C SER A 221 1.71 -14.55 -19.69
N ILE A 222 2.78 -14.94 -18.99
CA ILE A 222 4.14 -14.45 -19.27
C ILE A 222 4.67 -14.97 -20.60
N LEU A 223 4.40 -16.23 -20.94
CA LEU A 223 4.75 -16.75 -22.26
C LEU A 223 4.05 -15.96 -23.37
N TRP A 224 2.77 -15.63 -23.19
CA TRP A 224 2.03 -14.78 -24.12
C TRP A 224 2.64 -13.37 -24.20
N LEU A 225 2.98 -12.79 -23.05
CA LEU A 225 3.62 -11.48 -22.97
C LEU A 225 4.94 -11.42 -23.74
N GLY A 226 5.70 -12.51 -23.74
CA GLY A 226 6.94 -12.64 -24.53
C GLY A 226 6.75 -12.52 -26.05
N PHE A 227 5.53 -12.68 -26.56
CA PHE A 227 5.20 -12.46 -27.98
C PHE A 227 4.69 -11.05 -28.28
N ILE A 228 4.37 -10.25 -27.26
CA ILE A 228 3.88 -8.88 -27.40
C ILE A 228 5.08 -7.93 -27.33
N PHE A 229 5.26 -7.08 -28.34
CA PHE A 229 6.38 -6.15 -28.39
C PHE A 229 5.92 -4.71 -28.18
N ASN A 230 6.31 -4.12 -27.05
CA ASN A 230 6.27 -2.68 -26.78
C ASN A 230 4.87 -2.03 -26.86
N ASP A 231 3.83 -2.74 -26.41
CA ASP A 231 2.46 -2.23 -26.35
C ASP A 231 1.92 -2.31 -24.91
N THR A 232 2.04 -1.19 -24.20
CA THR A 232 1.61 -1.07 -22.80
C THR A 232 0.10 -1.29 -22.62
N ILE A 233 -0.73 -0.98 -23.61
CA ILE A 233 -2.18 -1.16 -23.51
C ILE A 233 -2.52 -2.65 -23.52
N ILE A 234 -1.90 -3.42 -24.42
CA ILE A 234 -2.08 -4.88 -24.48
C ILE A 234 -1.56 -5.53 -23.20
N GLU A 235 -0.39 -5.10 -22.71
CA GLU A 235 0.21 -5.59 -21.47
C GLU A 235 -0.72 -5.40 -20.26
N ILE A 236 -1.22 -4.18 -20.05
CA ILE A 236 -2.17 -3.87 -18.97
C ILE A 236 -3.46 -4.67 -19.15
N SER A 237 -4.04 -4.67 -20.35
CA SER A 237 -5.29 -5.38 -20.65
C SER A 237 -5.17 -6.89 -20.42
N LEU A 238 -4.02 -7.49 -20.74
CA LEU A 238 -3.75 -8.90 -20.50
C LEU A 238 -3.69 -9.20 -19.00
N THR A 239 -2.98 -8.40 -18.20
CA THR A 239 -2.93 -8.62 -16.74
C THR A 239 -4.30 -8.52 -16.11
N LEU A 240 -5.11 -7.53 -16.53
CA LEU A 240 -6.50 -7.38 -16.10
C LEU A 240 -7.32 -8.62 -16.50
N ALA A 241 -7.30 -9.01 -17.77
CA ALA A 241 -8.07 -10.16 -18.26
C ALA A 241 -7.68 -11.46 -17.54
N VAL A 242 -6.39 -11.74 -17.39
CA VAL A 242 -5.90 -12.96 -16.74
C VAL A 242 -6.26 -12.98 -15.26
N SER A 243 -6.21 -11.84 -14.55
CA SER A 243 -6.61 -11.78 -13.14
C SER A 243 -8.08 -12.20 -12.91
N TYR A 244 -9.00 -11.71 -13.73
CA TYR A 244 -10.42 -12.06 -13.63
C TYR A 244 -10.70 -13.47 -14.16
N ILE A 245 -10.13 -13.86 -15.30
CA ILE A 245 -10.33 -15.22 -15.85
C ILE A 245 -9.80 -16.28 -14.89
N ALA A 246 -8.62 -16.05 -14.29
CA ALA A 246 -8.06 -16.98 -13.30
C ALA A 246 -8.95 -17.08 -12.06
N PHE A 247 -9.50 -15.96 -11.57
CA PHE A 247 -10.43 -15.93 -10.44
C PHE A 247 -11.69 -16.78 -10.71
N PHE A 248 -12.39 -16.53 -11.82
CA PHE A 248 -13.63 -17.24 -12.14
C PHE A 248 -13.38 -18.70 -12.49
N THR A 249 -12.29 -19.02 -13.20
CA THR A 249 -11.92 -20.41 -13.50
C THR A 249 -11.65 -21.20 -12.22
N ALA A 250 -10.97 -20.60 -11.26
CA ALA A 250 -10.73 -21.20 -9.95
C ALA A 250 -12.05 -21.44 -9.20
N GLN A 251 -12.86 -20.39 -9.06
CA GLN A 251 -14.02 -20.36 -8.19
C GLN A 251 -15.19 -21.20 -8.73
N ASP A 252 -15.54 -21.02 -10.01
CA ASP A 252 -16.77 -21.59 -10.59
C ASP A 252 -16.51 -22.93 -11.28
N SER A 253 -15.39 -23.07 -11.99
CA SER A 253 -15.13 -24.28 -12.79
C SER A 253 -14.46 -25.39 -12.00
N LEU A 254 -13.55 -25.05 -11.07
CA LEU A 254 -12.71 -26.02 -10.37
C LEU A 254 -13.02 -26.13 -8.86
N GLU A 255 -13.96 -25.33 -8.34
CA GLU A 255 -14.29 -25.23 -6.91
C GLU A 255 -13.06 -25.01 -5.99
N VAL A 256 -12.02 -24.34 -6.48
CA VAL A 256 -10.84 -23.95 -5.71
C VAL A 256 -10.90 -22.46 -5.32
N SER A 257 -9.98 -21.99 -4.47
CA SER A 257 -9.99 -20.60 -4.01
C SER A 257 -9.53 -19.62 -5.09
N GLY A 258 -10.47 -18.86 -5.67
CA GLY A 258 -10.15 -17.79 -6.62
C GLY A 258 -9.22 -16.73 -6.05
N VAL A 259 -9.35 -16.44 -4.75
CA VAL A 259 -8.48 -15.49 -4.05
C VAL A 259 -7.03 -15.95 -4.01
N LEU A 260 -6.78 -17.20 -3.58
CA LEU A 260 -5.43 -17.76 -3.56
C LEU A 260 -4.84 -17.90 -4.98
N THR A 261 -5.68 -18.16 -5.98
CA THR A 261 -5.27 -18.21 -7.39
C THR A 261 -4.78 -16.84 -7.88
N VAL A 262 -5.58 -15.78 -7.71
CA VAL A 262 -5.19 -14.42 -8.14
C VAL A 262 -3.99 -13.92 -7.35
N MET A 263 -3.93 -14.22 -6.05
CA MET A 263 -2.76 -13.90 -5.24
C MET A 263 -1.49 -14.55 -5.80
N THR A 264 -1.54 -15.86 -6.06
CA THR A 264 -0.40 -16.60 -6.59
C THR A 264 0.01 -16.08 -7.97
N LEU A 265 -0.98 -15.75 -8.81
CA LEU A 265 -0.77 -15.11 -10.10
C LEU A 265 -0.05 -13.76 -9.95
N GLY A 266 -0.52 -12.88 -9.08
CA GLY A 266 0.07 -11.56 -8.85
C GLY A 266 1.48 -11.64 -8.26
N MET A 267 1.73 -12.56 -7.32
CA MET A 267 3.08 -12.83 -6.80
C MET A 267 4.01 -13.40 -7.87
N PHE A 268 3.49 -14.23 -8.77
CA PHE A 268 4.24 -14.73 -9.93
C PHE A 268 4.59 -13.58 -10.87
N TYR A 269 3.66 -12.69 -11.17
CA TYR A 269 3.96 -11.47 -11.91
C TYR A 269 5.00 -10.60 -11.20
N ALA A 270 4.89 -10.35 -9.90
CA ALA A 270 5.90 -9.61 -9.14
C ALA A 270 7.32 -10.24 -9.25
N ALA A 271 7.38 -11.58 -9.35
CA ALA A 271 8.63 -12.32 -9.48
C ALA A 271 9.27 -12.24 -10.86
N PHE A 272 8.46 -12.22 -11.92
CA PHE A 272 8.93 -12.35 -13.30
C PHE A 272 8.68 -11.11 -14.16
N ALA A 273 8.00 -10.09 -13.63
CA ALA A 273 7.71 -8.83 -14.32
C ALA A 273 8.98 -8.12 -14.76
N LYS A 274 10.02 -8.07 -13.91
CA LYS A 274 11.30 -7.42 -14.25
C LYS A 274 12.03 -8.06 -15.43
N THR A 275 11.74 -9.34 -15.73
CA THR A 275 12.32 -10.06 -16.86
C THR A 275 11.42 -10.02 -18.11
N ALA A 276 10.12 -9.77 -17.94
CA ALA A 276 9.13 -9.85 -19.01
C ALA A 276 8.72 -8.46 -19.56
N PHE A 277 8.77 -7.40 -18.75
CA PHE A 277 8.41 -6.03 -19.14
C PHE A 277 9.65 -5.15 -19.37
N LYS A 278 9.59 -4.25 -20.36
CA LYS A 278 10.61 -3.21 -20.58
C LYS A 278 10.30 -1.98 -19.70
N GLY A 279 11.32 -1.25 -19.27
CA GLY A 279 11.26 -0.30 -18.14
C GLY A 279 10.07 0.68 -18.07
N GLU A 280 9.68 1.31 -19.20
CA GLU A 280 8.56 2.28 -19.20
C GLU A 280 7.18 1.62 -19.03
N SER A 281 6.99 0.41 -19.52
CA SER A 281 5.69 -0.28 -19.44
C SER A 281 5.41 -0.82 -18.03
N GLN A 282 6.47 -1.18 -17.29
CA GLN A 282 6.37 -1.62 -15.91
C GLN A 282 5.83 -0.51 -14.99
N GLN A 283 6.28 0.73 -15.15
CA GLN A 283 5.81 1.85 -14.35
C GLN A 283 4.35 2.18 -14.64
N SER A 284 3.97 2.16 -15.92
CA SER A 284 2.58 2.38 -16.35
C SER A 284 1.63 1.31 -15.80
N LEU A 285 2.06 0.04 -15.80
CA LEU A 285 1.31 -1.07 -15.22
C LEU A 285 1.09 -0.90 -13.71
N HIS A 286 2.13 -0.48 -12.98
CA HIS A 286 2.02 -0.24 -11.54
C HIS A 286 1.03 0.89 -11.24
N HIS A 287 1.17 2.05 -11.91
CA HIS A 287 0.25 3.18 -11.75
C HIS A 287 -1.19 2.81 -12.07
N PHE A 288 -1.41 2.01 -13.12
CA PHE A 288 -2.76 1.53 -13.46
C PHE A 288 -3.37 0.73 -12.31
N TRP A 289 -2.64 -0.27 -11.78
CA TRP A 289 -3.14 -1.12 -10.70
C TRP A 289 -3.34 -0.35 -9.40
N GLU A 290 -2.44 0.56 -9.05
CA GLU A 290 -2.62 1.46 -7.88
C GLU A 290 -3.91 2.29 -8.00
N MET A 291 -4.21 2.81 -9.19
CA MET A 291 -5.43 3.57 -9.44
C MET A 291 -6.70 2.71 -9.36
N VAL A 292 -6.66 1.49 -9.92
CA VAL A 292 -7.77 0.52 -9.80
C VAL A 292 -8.01 0.16 -8.33
N ALA A 293 -6.95 -0.15 -7.58
CA ALA A 293 -7.05 -0.48 -6.16
C ALA A 293 -7.57 0.70 -5.34
N TYR A 294 -7.14 1.94 -5.65
CA TYR A 294 -7.67 3.14 -5.00
C TYR A 294 -9.19 3.31 -5.22
N ILE A 295 -9.66 3.12 -6.45
CA ILE A 295 -11.09 3.19 -6.79
C ILE A 295 -11.86 2.08 -6.06
N ALA A 296 -11.37 0.84 -6.14
CA ALA A 296 -11.99 -0.31 -5.49
C ALA A 296 -12.07 -0.15 -3.97
N ASN A 297 -10.98 0.27 -3.32
CA ASN A 297 -10.95 0.55 -1.88
C ASN A 297 -11.93 1.67 -1.52
N THR A 298 -11.98 2.75 -2.31
CA THR A 298 -12.90 3.87 -2.04
C THR A 298 -14.35 3.40 -2.03
N LEU A 299 -14.75 2.63 -3.04
CA LEU A 299 -16.11 2.11 -3.15
C LEU A 299 -16.40 1.09 -2.04
N ILE A 300 -15.49 0.13 -1.81
CA ILE A 300 -15.73 -0.97 -0.87
C ILE A 300 -15.85 -0.48 0.58
N PHE A 301 -15.06 0.52 0.99
CA PHE A 301 -15.14 1.07 2.35
C PHE A 301 -16.40 1.92 2.58
N ILE A 302 -16.81 2.73 1.60
CA ILE A 302 -18.07 3.49 1.69
C ILE A 302 -19.26 2.52 1.74
N LEU A 303 -19.28 1.53 0.83
CA LEU A 303 -20.31 0.47 0.81
C LEU A 303 -20.35 -0.32 2.11
N SER A 304 -19.19 -0.68 2.65
CA SER A 304 -19.07 -1.35 3.94
C SER A 304 -19.71 -0.52 5.05
N GLY A 305 -19.45 0.79 5.09
CA GLY A 305 -20.05 1.69 6.08
C GLY A 305 -21.57 1.77 5.96
N VAL A 306 -22.08 1.85 4.73
CA VAL A 306 -23.52 1.85 4.44
C VAL A 306 -24.17 0.55 4.92
N VAL A 307 -23.58 -0.59 4.60
CA VAL A 307 -24.08 -1.93 5.00
C VAL A 307 -24.10 -2.07 6.52
N ILE A 308 -23.07 -1.57 7.20
CA ILE A 308 -23.01 -1.57 8.67
C ILE A 308 -24.16 -0.73 9.23
N ALA A 309 -24.38 0.47 8.69
CA ALA A 309 -25.47 1.34 9.11
C ALA A 309 -26.85 0.69 8.88
N ASP A 310 -27.07 0.08 7.72
CA ASP A 310 -28.29 -0.69 7.43
C ASP A 310 -28.53 -1.80 8.46
N GLY A 311 -27.51 -2.65 8.65
CA GLY A 311 -27.58 -3.81 9.53
C GLY A 311 -27.81 -3.44 11.00
N VAL A 312 -27.32 -2.29 11.46
CA VAL A 312 -27.52 -1.77 12.81
C VAL A 312 -28.87 -1.07 12.94
N LEU A 313 -29.24 -0.19 12.00
CA LEU A 313 -30.38 0.71 12.14
C LEU A 313 -31.72 0.04 11.82
N GLN A 314 -31.80 -0.76 10.76
CA GLN A 314 -33.06 -1.41 10.39
C GLN A 314 -33.40 -2.58 11.31
N ASN A 315 -32.40 -3.29 11.82
CA ASN A 315 -32.61 -4.44 12.70
C ASN A 315 -32.76 -4.07 14.18
N ASN A 316 -32.77 -2.78 14.53
CA ASN A 316 -32.92 -2.29 15.91
C ASN A 316 -34.13 -2.93 16.63
N ALA A 317 -35.23 -3.20 15.93
CA ALA A 317 -36.40 -3.87 16.51
C ALA A 317 -36.12 -5.31 17.00
N HIS A 318 -35.17 -6.03 16.40
CA HIS A 318 -34.72 -7.35 16.87
C HIS A 318 -33.67 -7.24 17.99
N PHE A 319 -32.86 -6.18 17.99
CA PHE A 319 -31.80 -5.94 18.97
C PHE A 319 -32.29 -5.34 20.29
N GLU A 320 -33.38 -4.55 20.31
CA GLU A 320 -34.01 -4.08 21.55
C GLU A 320 -34.47 -5.24 22.45
N ARG A 321 -34.80 -6.40 21.85
CA ARG A 321 -35.14 -7.62 22.59
C ARG A 321 -33.93 -8.27 23.30
N HIS A 322 -32.71 -7.89 22.90
CA HIS A 322 -31.42 -8.33 23.45
C HIS A 322 -30.50 -7.12 23.71
N GLY A 323 -30.86 -6.24 24.65
CA GLY A 323 -30.03 -5.09 25.05
C GLY A 323 -28.58 -5.42 25.47
N SER A 324 -28.22 -6.70 25.59
CA SER A 324 -26.87 -7.21 25.85
C SER A 324 -25.99 -7.41 24.59
N SER A 325 -26.54 -7.36 23.37
CA SER A 325 -25.80 -7.66 22.12
C SER A 325 -24.61 -6.72 21.86
N TRP A 326 -24.72 -5.44 22.23
CA TRP A 326 -23.61 -4.49 22.19
C TRP A 326 -22.46 -4.87 23.14
N GLY A 327 -22.80 -5.39 24.33
CA GLY A 327 -21.82 -5.92 25.27
C GLY A 327 -21.07 -7.14 24.71
N PHE A 328 -21.79 -8.04 24.02
CA PHE A 328 -21.17 -9.17 23.33
C PHE A 328 -20.31 -8.75 22.14
N LEU A 329 -20.64 -7.65 21.45
CA LEU A 329 -19.79 -7.10 20.39
C LEU A 329 -18.44 -6.60 20.96
N LEU A 330 -18.47 -5.85 22.07
CA LEU A 330 -17.24 -5.42 22.74
C LEU A 330 -16.45 -6.61 23.30
N LEU A 331 -17.13 -7.63 23.83
CA LEU A 331 -16.49 -8.86 24.26
C LEU A 331 -15.84 -9.60 23.09
N LEU A 332 -16.53 -9.69 21.94
CA LEU A 332 -15.98 -10.27 20.72
C LEU A 332 -14.73 -9.52 20.28
N TYR A 333 -14.75 -8.19 20.33
CA TYR A 333 -13.60 -7.37 20.01
C TYR A 333 -12.40 -7.71 20.90
N VAL A 334 -12.61 -7.86 22.20
CA VAL A 334 -11.55 -8.32 23.11
C VAL A 334 -11.05 -9.72 22.74
N PHE A 335 -11.93 -10.67 22.43
CA PHE A 335 -11.51 -12.01 21.97
C PHE A 335 -10.74 -11.99 20.65
N VAL A 336 -11.10 -11.08 19.75
CA VAL A 336 -10.43 -10.85 18.47
C VAL A 336 -9.00 -10.32 18.68
N GLN A 337 -8.77 -9.46 19.68
CA GLN A 337 -7.42 -9.02 20.05
C GLN A 337 -6.62 -10.10 20.78
N ILE A 338 -7.24 -10.81 21.73
CA ILE A 338 -6.59 -11.89 22.48
C ILE A 338 -6.22 -13.05 21.54
N SER A 339 -7.10 -13.43 20.63
CA SER A 339 -6.85 -14.46 19.62
C SER A 339 -5.61 -14.11 18.81
N ARG A 340 -5.49 -12.85 18.36
CA ARG A 340 -4.33 -12.38 17.61
C ARG A 340 -3.04 -12.43 18.45
N LEU A 341 -3.10 -12.02 19.71
CA LEU A 341 -1.97 -12.12 20.64
C LEU A 341 -1.50 -13.57 20.84
N ILE A 342 -2.44 -14.50 21.00
CA ILE A 342 -2.14 -15.93 21.15
C ILE A 342 -1.53 -16.48 19.85
N VAL A 343 -2.12 -16.19 18.69
CA VAL A 343 -1.62 -16.68 17.39
C VAL A 343 -0.19 -16.21 17.16
N VAL A 344 0.07 -14.91 17.26
CA VAL A 344 1.41 -14.37 17.06
C VAL A 344 2.36 -14.88 18.13
N GLY A 345 1.93 -14.96 19.41
CA GLY A 345 2.75 -15.45 20.51
C GLY A 345 3.16 -16.93 20.37
N VAL A 346 2.24 -17.80 19.97
CA VAL A 346 2.51 -19.24 19.72
C VAL A 346 3.45 -19.42 18.53
N LEU A 347 3.27 -18.61 17.47
CA LEU A 347 4.10 -18.69 16.28
C LEU A 347 5.41 -17.90 16.40
N TYR A 348 5.55 -17.04 17.41
CA TYR A 348 6.70 -16.14 17.59
C TYR A 348 8.08 -16.84 17.55
N PRO A 349 8.30 -18.01 18.21
CA PRO A 349 9.60 -18.69 18.15
C PRO A 349 9.99 -19.05 16.71
N LEU A 350 9.02 -19.46 15.90
CA LEU A 350 9.23 -19.80 14.49
C LEU A 350 9.40 -18.51 13.65
N LEU A 351 8.58 -17.49 13.88
CA LEU A 351 8.67 -16.19 13.21
C LEU A 351 10.02 -15.49 13.46
N ARG A 352 10.61 -15.71 14.62
CA ARG A 352 11.95 -15.21 14.98
C ARG A 352 13.08 -15.96 14.25
N HIS A 353 12.90 -17.25 13.97
CA HIS A 353 13.95 -18.08 13.36
C HIS A 353 13.91 -18.09 11.82
N PHE A 354 12.72 -18.00 11.23
CA PHE A 354 12.55 -18.03 9.78
C PHE A 354 12.60 -16.62 9.15
N GLY A 355 13.04 -16.57 7.89
CA GLY A 355 13.06 -15.36 7.07
C GLY A 355 14.04 -14.30 7.59
N TYR A 356 13.61 -13.04 7.66
CA TYR A 356 14.43 -11.97 8.26
C TYR A 356 14.49 -12.03 9.80
N GLY A 357 13.70 -12.90 10.43
CA GLY A 357 13.49 -12.96 11.87
C GLY A 357 12.67 -11.78 12.40
N LEU A 358 11.62 -12.02 13.16
CA LEU A 358 10.76 -10.97 13.72
C LEU A 358 11.27 -10.53 15.11
N ASP A 359 11.47 -9.23 15.31
CA ASP A 359 11.75 -8.67 16.65
C ASP A 359 10.47 -8.52 17.48
N LEU A 360 10.60 -8.39 18.81
CA LEU A 360 9.45 -8.20 19.70
C LEU A 360 8.65 -6.94 19.36
N LYS A 361 9.32 -5.85 18.99
CA LYS A 361 8.65 -4.61 18.57
C LYS A 361 7.84 -4.80 17.29
N GLU A 362 8.42 -5.50 16.31
CA GLU A 362 7.75 -5.86 15.06
C GLU A 362 6.56 -6.79 15.31
N ALA A 363 6.69 -7.75 16.25
CA ALA A 363 5.62 -8.65 16.66
C ALA A 363 4.46 -7.89 17.33
N MET A 364 4.74 -6.89 18.17
CA MET A 364 3.71 -6.04 18.77
C MET A 364 2.92 -5.28 17.71
N ILE A 365 3.60 -4.71 16.72
CA ILE A 365 2.93 -4.06 15.58
C ILE A 365 2.13 -5.07 14.76
N LEU A 366 2.66 -6.28 14.52
CA LEU A 366 1.95 -7.34 13.80
C LEU A 366 0.64 -7.77 14.49
N VAL A 367 0.63 -7.81 15.84
CA VAL A 367 -0.59 -8.07 16.61
C VAL A 367 -1.59 -6.92 16.45
N TRP A 368 -1.13 -5.68 16.60
CA TRP A 368 -2.00 -4.51 16.58
C TRP A 368 -2.57 -4.18 15.19
N SER A 369 -1.78 -4.46 14.15
CA SER A 369 -2.06 -4.14 12.74
C SER A 369 -3.03 -5.08 12.04
N GLY A 370 -3.47 -6.17 12.68
CA GLY A 370 -4.46 -7.07 12.11
C GLY A 370 -5.86 -6.45 12.08
N LEU A 371 -6.09 -5.40 11.27
CA LEU A 371 -7.41 -4.80 11.13
C LEU A 371 -8.33 -5.76 10.38
N ARG A 372 -9.65 -5.67 10.55
CA ARG A 372 -10.61 -6.51 9.82
C ARG A 372 -11.21 -5.64 8.73
N GLY A 373 -11.37 -6.18 7.53
CA GLY A 373 -11.74 -5.40 6.35
C GLY A 373 -12.99 -5.87 5.62
N ALA A 374 -13.09 -5.43 4.38
CA ALA A 374 -14.25 -5.62 3.54
C ALA A 374 -14.54 -7.09 3.19
N VAL A 375 -13.52 -7.94 3.11
CA VAL A 375 -13.68 -9.38 2.81
C VAL A 375 -14.56 -10.05 3.86
N ALA A 376 -14.26 -9.84 5.15
CA ALA A 376 -15.05 -10.39 6.24
C ALA A 376 -16.52 -9.91 6.18
N LEU A 377 -16.74 -8.62 5.90
CA LEU A 377 -18.09 -8.06 5.78
C LEU A 377 -18.88 -8.70 4.66
N SER A 378 -18.28 -8.85 3.48
CA SER A 378 -19.00 -9.43 2.35
C SER A 378 -19.33 -10.91 2.58
N LEU A 379 -18.42 -11.68 3.18
CA LEU A 379 -18.73 -13.05 3.59
C LEU A 379 -19.88 -13.10 4.60
N SER A 380 -19.95 -12.16 5.54
CA SER A 380 -21.07 -12.07 6.49
C SER A 380 -22.40 -11.74 5.79
N LEU A 381 -22.37 -10.93 4.74
CA LEU A 381 -23.55 -10.65 3.90
C LEU A 381 -23.99 -11.88 3.09
N SER A 382 -23.06 -12.67 2.55
CA SER A 382 -23.38 -13.94 1.88
C SER A 382 -24.09 -14.91 2.84
N VAL A 383 -23.68 -14.94 4.11
CA VAL A 383 -24.38 -15.70 5.16
C VAL A 383 -25.79 -15.15 5.42
N LYS A 384 -25.95 -13.82 5.55
CA LYS A 384 -27.27 -13.18 5.73
C LYS A 384 -28.22 -13.53 4.60
N ARG A 385 -27.80 -13.33 3.35
CA ARG A 385 -28.60 -13.67 2.16
C ARG A 385 -29.03 -15.13 2.14
N THR A 386 -28.12 -16.03 2.49
CA THR A 386 -28.42 -17.46 2.54
C THR A 386 -29.37 -17.81 3.68
N SER A 387 -29.26 -17.14 4.83
CA SER A 387 -30.18 -17.33 5.94
C SER A 387 -31.61 -16.87 5.61
N ASP A 388 -31.75 -15.85 4.76
CA ASP A 388 -33.05 -15.36 4.29
C ASP A 388 -33.67 -16.32 3.27
N ALA A 389 -32.83 -16.94 2.41
CA ALA A 389 -33.28 -17.83 1.33
C ALA A 389 -33.47 -19.30 1.72
N VAL A 390 -32.68 -19.82 2.68
CA VAL A 390 -32.53 -21.26 2.95
C VAL A 390 -32.75 -21.54 4.46
N GLN A 391 -34.01 -21.41 4.87
CA GLN A 391 -34.43 -21.48 6.28
C GLN A 391 -34.25 -22.81 7.05
N PRO A 392 -34.09 -24.01 6.46
CA PRO A 392 -33.85 -25.22 7.26
C PRO A 392 -32.46 -25.26 7.92
N TYR A 393 -31.48 -24.51 7.40
CA TYR A 393 -30.07 -24.64 7.80
C TYR A 393 -29.55 -23.42 8.58
N LEU A 394 -29.99 -22.21 8.22
CA LEU A 394 -29.65 -20.96 8.91
C LEU A 394 -30.93 -20.17 9.16
N LYS A 395 -31.14 -19.73 10.40
CA LYS A 395 -32.26 -18.85 10.73
C LYS A 395 -31.90 -17.40 10.35
N PRO A 396 -32.88 -16.57 9.90
CA PRO A 396 -32.63 -15.17 9.57
C PRO A 396 -31.97 -14.37 10.70
N GLU A 397 -32.28 -14.67 11.96
CA GLU A 397 -31.68 -13.98 13.10
C GLU A 397 -30.16 -14.22 13.20
N VAL A 398 -29.70 -15.41 12.79
CA VAL A 398 -28.27 -15.73 12.77
C VAL A 398 -27.56 -14.92 11.70
N GLY A 399 -28.16 -14.77 10.51
CA GLY A 399 -27.60 -13.94 9.44
C GLY A 399 -27.47 -12.47 9.83
N ALA A 400 -28.50 -11.90 10.47
CA ALA A 400 -28.44 -10.54 10.99
C ALA A 400 -27.34 -10.36 12.04
N MET A 401 -27.17 -11.34 12.94
CA MET A 401 -26.11 -11.33 13.96
C MET A 401 -24.71 -11.42 13.34
N PHE A 402 -24.54 -12.17 12.24
CA PHE A 402 -23.26 -12.23 11.52
C PHE A 402 -22.87 -10.85 10.98
N VAL A 403 -23.79 -10.17 10.30
CA VAL A 403 -23.54 -8.81 9.78
C VAL A 403 -23.28 -7.83 10.92
N PHE A 404 -24.04 -7.92 12.02
CA PHE A 404 -23.84 -7.06 13.19
C PHE A 404 -22.46 -7.26 13.85
N PHE A 405 -22.09 -8.50 14.15
CA PHE A 405 -20.80 -8.79 14.78
C PHE A 405 -19.63 -8.46 13.86
N THR A 406 -19.67 -8.87 12.60
CA THR A 406 -18.59 -8.60 11.66
C THR A 406 -18.49 -7.10 11.35
N GLY A 407 -19.64 -6.45 11.11
CA GLY A 407 -19.75 -5.00 10.95
C GLY A 407 -19.14 -4.23 12.10
N GLY A 408 -19.55 -4.57 13.32
CA GLY A 408 -19.03 -3.95 14.54
C GLY A 408 -17.54 -4.22 14.73
N ILE A 409 -17.03 -5.43 14.48
CA ILE A 409 -15.60 -5.73 14.59
C ILE A 409 -14.77 -4.98 13.57
N VAL A 410 -15.22 -4.89 12.32
CA VAL A 410 -14.54 -4.13 11.27
C VAL A 410 -14.50 -2.65 11.63
N PHE A 411 -15.64 -2.08 12.05
CA PHE A 411 -15.72 -0.71 12.54
C PHE A 411 -14.79 -0.44 13.73
N LEU A 412 -14.85 -1.29 14.77
CA LEU A 412 -14.03 -1.14 15.98
C LEU A 412 -12.54 -1.28 15.66
N THR A 413 -12.14 -2.28 14.88
CA THR A 413 -10.71 -2.49 14.56
C THR A 413 -10.17 -1.37 13.67
N LEU A 414 -10.90 -0.91 12.66
CA LEU A 414 -10.46 0.21 11.83
C LEU A 414 -10.36 1.52 12.61
N ILE A 415 -11.35 1.84 13.45
CA ILE A 415 -11.33 3.08 14.22
C ILE A 415 -10.32 3.02 15.37
N PHE A 416 -10.37 1.98 16.21
CA PHE A 416 -9.48 1.90 17.38
C PHE A 416 -8.07 1.48 16.98
N ASN A 417 -7.87 0.30 16.38
CA ASN A 417 -6.52 -0.15 16.04
C ASN A 417 -5.91 0.70 14.92
N GLY A 418 -6.68 1.03 13.88
CA GLY A 418 -6.19 1.83 12.76
C GLY A 418 -5.69 3.22 13.19
N SER A 419 -6.44 3.96 14.01
CA SER A 419 -6.02 5.28 14.49
C SER A 419 -4.89 5.23 15.54
N THR A 420 -4.83 4.18 16.35
CA THR A 420 -3.81 4.05 17.41
C THR A 420 -2.50 3.43 16.94
N THR A 421 -2.46 2.82 15.75
CA THR A 421 -1.24 2.19 15.21
C THR A 421 -0.09 3.18 15.07
N GLN A 422 -0.36 4.42 14.63
CA GLN A 422 0.67 5.46 14.54
C GLN A 422 1.27 5.80 15.90
N PHE A 423 0.43 5.91 16.92
CA PHE A 423 0.87 6.15 18.27
C PHE A 423 1.76 5.01 18.78
N LEU A 424 1.36 3.77 18.51
CA LEU A 424 2.14 2.59 18.89
C LEU A 424 3.50 2.55 18.19
N LEU A 425 3.56 2.88 16.89
CA LEU A 425 4.81 2.98 16.13
C LEU A 425 5.76 4.03 16.72
N HIS A 426 5.23 5.20 17.08
CA HIS A 426 6.00 6.26 17.70
C HIS A 426 6.51 5.86 19.10
N MET A 427 5.65 5.22 19.91
CA MET A 427 6.00 4.73 21.24
C MET A 427 7.11 3.67 21.20
N LEU A 428 7.13 2.81 20.17
CA LEU A 428 8.16 1.80 19.98
C LEU A 428 9.45 2.34 19.34
N GLY A 429 9.45 3.61 18.91
CA GLY A 429 10.56 4.30 18.23
C GLY A 429 10.83 3.77 16.82
N MET A 430 9.79 3.26 16.15
CA MET A 430 9.89 2.65 14.81
C MET A 430 9.63 3.65 13.67
N ASP A 431 9.44 4.92 14.01
CA ASP A 431 9.24 6.07 13.12
C ASP A 431 10.55 6.80 12.77
N LYS A 432 11.69 6.33 13.28
CA LYS A 432 13.02 6.90 13.01
C LYS A 432 13.73 6.11 11.93
N LEU A 433 14.42 6.79 11.01
CA LEU A 433 15.33 6.13 10.06
C LEU A 433 16.32 5.26 10.85
N SER A 434 16.53 4.03 10.37
CA SER A 434 17.57 3.14 10.91
C SER A 434 18.91 3.90 10.98
N ALA A 435 19.71 3.69 12.03
CA ALA A 435 21.01 4.35 12.19
C ALA A 435 21.89 4.21 10.93
N THR A 436 21.79 3.08 10.23
CA THR A 436 22.45 2.85 8.94
C THR A 436 21.90 3.73 7.83
N LYS A 437 20.57 3.84 7.68
CA LYS A 437 19.95 4.73 6.68
C LYS A 437 20.24 6.19 6.99
N LEU A 438 20.19 6.60 8.26
CA LEU A 438 20.58 7.95 8.68
C LEU A 438 22.05 8.24 8.37
N ARG A 439 22.94 7.25 8.54
CA ARG A 439 24.36 7.38 8.19
C ARG A 439 24.57 7.46 6.67
N ILE A 440 23.87 6.63 5.90
CA ILE A 440 23.88 6.70 4.42
C ILE A 440 23.36 8.07 3.98
N LEU A 441 22.24 8.54 4.51
CA LEU A 441 21.68 9.86 4.19
C LEU A 441 22.65 11.00 4.54
N LYS A 442 23.29 10.94 5.71
CA LYS A 442 24.34 11.90 6.12
C LYS A 442 25.56 11.85 5.19
N TYR A 443 26.00 10.64 4.80
CA TYR A 443 27.11 10.44 3.87
C TYR A 443 26.77 10.92 2.46
N THR A 444 25.58 10.59 1.95
CA THR A 444 25.09 11.07 0.66
C THR A 444 24.99 12.59 0.65
N ARG A 445 24.48 13.19 1.73
CA ARG A 445 24.46 14.65 1.89
C ARG A 445 25.87 15.25 1.91
N TYR A 446 26.82 14.60 2.57
CA TYR A 446 28.23 14.99 2.59
C TYR A 446 28.85 14.92 1.18
N GLU A 447 28.70 13.80 0.48
CA GLU A 447 29.21 13.62 -0.90
C GLU A 447 28.58 14.59 -1.88
N MET A 448 27.27 14.82 -1.79
CA MET A 448 26.57 15.83 -2.58
C MET A 448 27.14 17.23 -2.33
N LEU A 449 27.42 17.57 -1.07
CA LEU A 449 28.04 18.85 -0.73
C LEU A 449 29.47 18.94 -1.29
N ASN A 450 30.24 17.87 -1.21
CA ASN A 450 31.62 17.85 -1.67
C ASN A 450 31.69 17.99 -3.20
N LYS A 451 30.82 17.32 -3.94
CA LYS A 451 30.67 17.53 -5.40
C LYS A 451 30.18 18.92 -5.76
N ALA A 452 29.26 19.49 -4.97
CA ALA A 452 28.84 20.87 -5.15
C ALA A 452 30.03 21.84 -4.97
N LEU A 453 30.92 21.56 -4.02
CA LEU A 453 32.13 22.33 -3.76
C LEU A 453 33.20 22.17 -4.83
N GLU A 454 33.43 20.95 -5.32
CA GLU A 454 34.32 20.68 -6.45
C GLU A 454 33.84 21.42 -7.70
N ALA A 455 32.56 21.27 -8.06
CA ALA A 455 31.97 22.01 -9.18
C ALA A 455 32.06 23.52 -8.97
N PHE A 456 31.83 24.01 -7.75
CA PHE A 456 32.00 25.44 -7.42
C PHE A 456 33.46 25.91 -7.56
N GLY A 457 34.44 25.06 -7.20
CA GLY A 457 35.86 25.33 -7.39
C GLY A 457 36.26 25.37 -8.86
N GLU A 458 35.88 24.35 -9.63
CA GLU A 458 36.13 24.28 -11.08
C GLU A 458 35.52 25.48 -11.83
N LEU A 459 34.30 25.89 -11.46
CA LEU A 459 33.62 27.06 -12.05
C LEU A 459 34.27 28.39 -11.64
N ARG A 460 34.96 28.44 -10.48
CA ARG A 460 35.69 29.62 -10.02
C ARG A 460 37.02 29.79 -10.76
N ASP A 461 37.67 28.68 -11.09
CA ASP A 461 38.94 28.64 -11.81
C ASP A 461 38.78 28.74 -13.34
N ASP A 462 37.53 28.78 -13.83
CA ASP A 462 37.19 29.01 -15.24
C ASP A 462 37.44 30.47 -15.67
N GLU A 463 38.30 30.63 -16.68
CA GLU A 463 38.79 31.90 -17.23
C GLU A 463 37.65 32.76 -17.84
N GLU A 464 36.54 32.14 -18.28
CA GLU A 464 35.37 32.84 -18.81
C GLU A 464 34.37 33.28 -17.70
N LEU A 465 34.30 32.57 -16.57
CA LEU A 465 33.30 32.80 -15.49
C LEU A 465 33.85 33.51 -14.25
N GLY A 466 35.18 33.67 -14.15
CA GLY A 466 35.90 34.31 -13.05
C GLY A 466 35.37 35.64 -12.47
N PRO A 467 34.73 36.57 -13.24
CA PRO A 467 34.24 37.83 -12.67
C PRO A 467 32.86 37.76 -11.99
N ALA A 468 32.26 36.58 -11.78
CA ALA A 468 30.97 36.45 -11.07
C ALA A 468 31.07 36.90 -9.58
N ASP A 469 29.96 37.37 -9.00
CA ASP A 469 29.89 37.70 -7.57
C ASP A 469 29.68 36.43 -6.73
N TRP A 470 30.79 35.74 -6.45
CA TRP A 470 30.84 34.48 -5.72
C TRP A 470 30.27 34.56 -4.29
N ILE A 471 30.23 35.76 -3.69
CA ILE A 471 29.66 35.97 -2.35
C ILE A 471 28.13 35.82 -2.41
N THR A 472 27.52 36.34 -3.46
CA THR A 472 26.07 36.23 -3.69
C THR A 472 25.67 34.81 -4.11
N VAL A 473 26.50 34.11 -4.92
CA VAL A 473 26.30 32.69 -5.25
C VAL A 473 26.29 31.82 -3.98
N LYS A 474 27.27 32.02 -3.09
CA LYS A 474 27.36 31.31 -1.80
C LYS A 474 26.12 31.55 -0.91
N LYS A 475 25.53 32.76 -0.97
CA LYS A 475 24.35 33.15 -0.20
C LYS A 475 23.04 32.54 -0.73
N TYR A 476 22.93 32.38 -2.05
CA TYR A 476 21.75 31.81 -2.73
C TYR A 476 21.71 30.28 -2.67
N ILE A 477 22.88 29.63 -2.65
CA ILE A 477 22.97 28.17 -2.54
C ILE A 477 22.94 27.82 -1.05
N THR A 478 21.75 27.51 -0.54
CA THR A 478 21.51 27.31 0.90
C THR A 478 22.35 26.19 1.50
N CYS A 479 22.75 25.20 0.69
CA CYS A 479 23.66 24.13 1.12
C CYS A 479 25.12 24.60 1.33
N LEU A 480 25.55 25.72 0.77
CA LEU A 480 26.90 26.30 0.95
C LEU A 480 26.99 27.31 2.11
N ASN A 481 25.88 27.66 2.76
CA ASN A 481 25.83 28.69 3.82
C ASN A 481 26.48 28.28 5.17
N GLY A 482 27.15 27.12 5.26
CA GLY A 482 27.83 26.60 6.47
C GLY A 482 29.35 26.46 6.37
N LEU A 483 29.96 27.03 5.32
CA LEU A 483 31.34 26.80 4.86
C LEU A 483 32.50 27.31 5.74
N ASP A 484 32.27 27.74 6.96
CA ASP A 484 33.37 28.18 7.85
C ASP A 484 34.07 26.99 8.54
N ASN A 485 33.50 25.78 8.42
CA ASN A 485 34.11 24.54 8.87
C ASN A 485 34.25 23.57 7.69
N GLU A 486 35.38 22.87 7.58
CA GLU A 486 35.52 21.72 6.69
C GLU A 486 34.37 20.74 6.95
N PRO A 487 33.77 20.15 5.90
CA PRO A 487 32.75 19.15 6.11
C PRO A 487 33.39 17.98 6.87
N GLU A 488 32.94 17.73 8.11
CA GLU A 488 33.42 16.59 8.89
C GLU A 488 32.87 15.30 8.29
N HIS A 489 33.75 14.32 8.05
CA HIS A 489 33.33 13.03 7.54
C HIS A 489 32.38 12.37 8.57
N PRO A 490 31.25 11.73 8.16
CA PRO A 490 30.34 11.04 9.08
C PRO A 490 30.96 9.89 9.91
N HIS A 491 32.25 9.60 9.74
CA HIS A 491 33.03 8.61 10.50
C HIS A 491 33.96 9.25 11.54
N ASP A 492 34.18 10.56 11.49
CA ASP A 492 35.06 11.28 12.43
C ASP A 492 34.28 11.84 13.64
N VAL A 493 32.95 11.82 13.59
CA VAL A 493 32.11 12.12 14.75
C VAL A 493 32.22 10.96 15.74
N GLY A 494 33.05 11.15 16.78
CA GLY A 494 33.26 10.20 17.85
C GLY A 494 32.03 9.96 18.71
N ASP A 495 31.11 9.11 18.25
CA ASP A 495 30.10 8.50 19.11
C ASP A 495 30.75 7.36 19.89
N ARG A 496 30.94 7.62 21.19
CA ARG A 496 31.28 6.61 22.19
C ARG A 496 30.06 5.73 22.45
N ASP A 497 29.62 4.93 21.49
CA ASP A 497 28.97 3.66 21.79
C ASP A 497 28.81 2.79 20.54
N ASP A 498 29.02 1.50 20.80
CA ASP A 498 28.82 0.33 19.95
C ASP A 498 29.81 0.02 18.82
N ARG A 499 30.62 -0.99 19.15
CA ARG A 499 31.49 -1.76 18.27
C ARG A 499 30.65 -2.57 17.28
N MET A 500 31.26 -2.80 16.11
CA MET A 500 31.10 -3.98 15.26
C MET A 500 30.02 -3.93 14.16
N HIS A 501 30.40 -3.42 12.99
CA HIS A 501 30.55 -4.22 11.76
C HIS A 501 31.14 -3.33 10.65
N THR A 502 32.45 -3.46 10.45
CA THR A 502 33.15 -2.94 9.27
C THR A 502 32.83 -3.83 8.08
N MET A 503 32.15 -3.29 7.08
CA MET A 503 32.03 -3.93 5.77
C MET A 503 32.89 -3.12 4.79
N ASN A 504 33.94 -3.76 4.27
CA ASN A 504 34.90 -3.17 3.33
C ASN A 504 34.18 -2.74 2.05
N LEU A 505 34.21 -1.45 1.75
CA LEU A 505 33.63 -0.82 0.54
C LEU A 505 34.69 -0.58 -0.55
N THR A 506 35.69 -1.45 -0.64
CA THR A 506 36.85 -1.25 -1.52
C THR A 506 36.67 -1.72 -2.97
N ASP A 507 35.48 -2.16 -3.41
CA ASP A 507 35.35 -2.85 -4.70
C ASP A 507 34.41 -2.19 -5.75
N ILE A 508 34.15 -0.88 -5.63
CA ILE A 508 33.33 -0.12 -6.59
C ILE A 508 34.19 0.81 -7.47
N ARG A 509 35.44 1.07 -7.09
CA ARG A 509 36.30 2.08 -7.73
C ARG A 509 36.92 1.65 -9.08
N VAL A 510 36.70 0.41 -9.55
CA VAL A 510 37.41 -0.15 -10.71
C VAL A 510 36.53 -0.36 -11.96
N ARG A 511 35.21 -0.10 -11.91
CA ARG A 511 34.30 -0.39 -13.04
C ARG A 511 33.74 0.82 -13.81
N LEU A 512 34.27 2.02 -13.63
CA LEU A 512 33.70 3.24 -14.18
C LEU A 512 34.64 4.04 -15.08
N LEU A 513 35.52 3.34 -15.82
CA LEU A 513 36.33 3.93 -16.87
C LEU A 513 36.19 3.12 -18.16
N ASN A 514 35.34 3.60 -19.06
CA ASN A 514 35.52 3.67 -20.53
C ASN A 514 34.18 3.60 -21.26
N GLY A 515 33.93 4.60 -22.12
CA GLY A 515 32.84 4.62 -23.07
C GLY A 515 32.86 5.88 -23.93
N ASP A 516 33.64 5.84 -25.03
CA ASP A 516 33.62 6.81 -26.13
C ASP A 516 32.28 6.84 -26.87
N SER A 517 31.90 8.00 -27.45
CA SER A 517 31.03 8.04 -28.63
C SER A 517 31.14 9.36 -29.41
N GLU A 518 31.37 9.23 -30.72
CA GLU A 518 31.45 10.27 -31.78
C GLU A 518 30.27 11.26 -31.83
N VAL A 519 29.17 10.99 -31.13
CA VAL A 519 27.97 11.85 -31.09
C VAL A 519 28.24 13.20 -30.41
N ALA A 520 29.19 13.23 -29.46
CA ALA A 520 29.59 14.46 -28.77
C ALA A 520 30.24 15.49 -29.72
N ARG A 521 30.94 15.04 -30.78
CA ARG A 521 31.61 15.95 -31.72
C ARG A 521 30.63 16.71 -32.60
N THR A 522 29.60 16.05 -33.11
CA THR A 522 28.56 16.68 -33.93
C THR A 522 27.75 17.73 -33.17
N VAL A 523 27.48 17.51 -31.88
CA VAL A 523 26.76 18.47 -31.01
C VAL A 523 27.65 19.68 -30.66
N ILE A 524 28.97 19.47 -30.52
CA ILE A 524 29.93 20.56 -30.29
C ILE A 524 30.11 21.43 -31.54
N ASP A 525 30.12 20.83 -32.73
CA ASP A 525 30.28 21.56 -33.99
C ASP A 525 29.04 22.41 -34.32
N GLU A 526 27.83 21.93 -33.99
CA GLU A 526 26.57 22.67 -34.15
C GLU A 526 26.40 23.77 -33.09
N SER A 527 26.91 23.55 -31.88
CA SER A 527 26.96 24.54 -30.77
C SER A 527 27.97 25.68 -31.02
N ASN A 528 29.10 25.39 -31.68
CA ASN A 528 30.09 26.41 -32.03
C ASN A 528 29.58 27.44 -33.05
N ALA A 529 28.57 27.11 -33.86
CA ALA A 529 27.97 28.02 -34.85
C ALA A 529 27.02 29.05 -34.21
N GLU A 530 26.27 28.68 -33.17
CA GLU A 530 25.42 29.61 -32.40
C GLU A 530 26.23 30.39 -31.34
N GLY A 531 27.39 29.88 -30.93
CA GLY A 531 28.29 30.49 -29.96
C GLY A 531 28.97 31.80 -30.41
N GLU A 532 29.18 32.02 -31.71
CA GLU A 532 29.82 33.26 -32.20
C GLU A 532 28.92 34.51 -32.09
N GLU A 533 27.61 34.35 -32.25
CA GLU A 533 26.64 35.45 -32.14
C GLU A 533 26.41 35.86 -30.67
N ALA A 534 26.34 34.85 -29.78
CA ALA A 534 26.30 35.05 -28.34
C ALA A 534 27.61 35.67 -27.80
N ARG A 535 28.78 35.27 -28.35
CA ARG A 535 30.09 35.86 -27.99
C ARG A 535 30.22 37.32 -28.38
N ARG A 536 29.75 37.72 -29.57
CA ARG A 536 29.74 39.15 -29.97
C ARG A 536 28.82 39.99 -29.09
N PHE A 537 27.64 39.46 -28.77
CA PHE A 537 26.71 40.13 -27.86
C PHE A 537 27.29 40.30 -26.44
N LEU A 538 27.99 39.30 -25.92
CA LEU A 538 28.63 39.36 -24.60
C LEU A 538 29.88 40.26 -24.59
N GLU A 539 30.64 40.37 -25.69
CA GLU A 539 31.71 41.37 -25.84
C GLU A 539 31.16 42.80 -25.88
N ASP A 540 30.06 43.04 -26.59
CA ASP A 540 29.41 44.36 -26.62
C ASP A 540 28.88 44.75 -25.23
N VAL A 541 28.30 43.81 -24.48
CA VAL A 541 27.85 44.03 -23.09
C VAL A 541 29.03 44.22 -22.12
N ARG A 542 30.17 43.55 -22.35
CA ARG A 542 31.42 43.71 -21.57
C ARG A 542 31.96 45.14 -21.66
N VAL A 543 31.86 45.77 -22.83
CA VAL A 543 32.34 47.15 -23.06
C VAL A 543 31.31 48.19 -22.61
N ALA A 544 30.01 47.93 -22.82
CA ALA A 544 28.95 48.90 -22.56
C ALA A 544 28.48 48.95 -21.09
N SER A 545 28.51 47.83 -20.34
CA SER A 545 27.94 47.75 -18.99
C SER A 545 28.53 46.58 -18.18
N PRO A 546 29.74 46.74 -17.59
CA PRO A 546 30.44 45.66 -16.89
C PRO A 546 29.67 45.09 -15.68
N GLN A 547 28.82 45.89 -15.04
CA GLN A 547 27.95 45.45 -13.94
C GLN A 547 26.87 44.46 -14.41
N VAL A 548 26.35 44.63 -15.63
CA VAL A 548 25.31 43.75 -16.19
C VAL A 548 25.90 42.39 -16.59
N LEU A 549 27.14 42.36 -17.08
CA LEU A 549 27.86 41.13 -17.38
C LEU A 549 28.09 40.27 -16.12
N GLN A 550 28.44 40.91 -15.00
CA GLN A 550 28.64 40.24 -13.72
C GLN A 550 27.34 39.58 -13.23
N VAL A 551 26.21 40.27 -13.32
CA VAL A 551 24.88 39.76 -12.96
C VAL A 551 24.46 38.57 -13.84
N LEU A 552 24.68 38.67 -15.15
CA LEU A 552 24.37 37.60 -16.10
C LEU A 552 25.20 36.35 -15.84
N LYS A 553 26.51 36.51 -15.58
CA LYS A 553 27.40 35.39 -15.23
C LYS A 553 27.04 34.77 -13.88
N THR A 554 26.77 35.56 -12.85
CA THR A 554 26.28 35.08 -11.55
C THR A 554 25.01 34.25 -11.70
N ARG A 555 24.07 34.69 -12.54
CA ARG A 555 22.82 33.96 -12.84
C ARG A 555 23.09 32.65 -13.58
N GLN A 556 23.98 32.66 -14.57
CA GLN A 556 24.34 31.49 -15.37
C GLN A 556 25.06 30.42 -14.55
N VAL A 557 26.01 30.82 -13.70
CA VAL A 557 26.73 29.91 -12.78
C VAL A 557 25.76 29.29 -11.78
N THR A 558 24.92 30.10 -11.15
CA THR A 558 23.97 29.58 -10.14
C THR A 558 22.96 28.61 -10.77
N TYR A 559 22.51 28.89 -12.00
CA TYR A 559 21.66 27.98 -12.76
C TYR A 559 22.38 26.68 -13.14
N SER A 560 23.64 26.76 -13.60
CA SER A 560 24.45 25.61 -13.98
C SER A 560 24.68 24.66 -12.79
N VAL A 561 25.06 25.20 -11.62
CA VAL A 561 25.26 24.42 -10.39
C VAL A 561 23.98 23.74 -9.93
N LEU A 562 22.84 24.44 -9.94
CA LEU A 562 21.55 23.86 -9.57
C LEU A 562 21.12 22.76 -10.56
N THR A 563 21.40 22.93 -11.85
CA THR A 563 21.07 21.94 -12.88
C THR A 563 21.93 20.68 -12.73
N HIS A 564 23.24 20.84 -12.49
CA HIS A 564 24.14 19.72 -12.22
C HIS A 564 23.75 18.95 -10.95
N LEU A 565 23.33 19.65 -9.89
CA LEU A 565 22.83 19.01 -8.68
C LEU A 565 21.52 18.26 -8.92
N SER A 566 20.62 18.81 -9.75
CA SER A 566 19.38 18.14 -10.15
C SER A 566 19.67 16.85 -10.94
N GLU A 567 20.57 16.89 -11.92
CA GLU A 567 20.98 15.71 -12.68
C GLU A 567 21.66 14.65 -11.79
N TYR A 568 22.45 15.08 -10.81
CA TYR A 568 23.09 14.16 -9.86
C TYR A 568 22.07 13.45 -8.96
N ILE A 569 21.06 14.18 -8.46
CA ILE A 569 19.95 13.60 -7.69
C ILE A 569 19.15 12.62 -8.55
N GLN A 570 18.86 12.95 -9.81
CA GLN A 570 18.18 12.05 -10.73
C GLN A 570 18.98 10.78 -11.04
N ASN A 571 20.31 10.88 -11.12
CA ASN A 571 21.18 9.71 -11.29
C ASN A 571 21.26 8.84 -10.00
N LEU A 572 21.23 9.45 -8.82
CA LEU A 572 21.13 8.73 -7.54
C LEU A 572 19.79 8.00 -7.40
N GLN A 573 18.71 8.57 -7.95
CA GLN A 573 17.39 7.92 -8.04
C GLN A 573 17.44 6.70 -8.99
N LYS A 574 18.00 6.86 -10.19
CA LYS A 574 18.14 5.75 -11.16
C LYS A 574 18.99 4.58 -10.63
N THR A 575 19.93 4.86 -9.72
CA THR A 575 20.79 3.85 -9.09
C THR A 575 20.20 3.23 -7.82
N GLY A 576 19.04 3.70 -7.34
CA GLY A 576 18.30 3.11 -6.22
C GLY A 576 18.92 3.35 -4.83
N LEU A 577 19.82 4.34 -4.72
CA LEU A 577 20.54 4.67 -3.49
C LEU A 577 19.75 5.57 -2.53
N LEU A 578 18.68 6.22 -3.00
CA LEU A 578 17.80 7.10 -2.22
C LEU A 578 16.34 6.66 -2.36
N GLU A 579 15.59 6.65 -1.27
CA GLU A 579 14.13 6.41 -1.31
C GLU A 579 13.38 7.68 -1.76
N GLU A 580 12.20 7.50 -2.36
CA GLU A 580 11.40 8.56 -2.98
C GLU A 580 11.12 9.76 -2.06
N LYS A 581 11.03 9.53 -0.75
CA LYS A 581 10.82 10.60 0.25
C LYS A 581 12.06 11.43 0.56
N GLU A 582 13.21 10.79 0.59
CA GLU A 582 14.49 11.47 0.77
C GLU A 582 14.79 12.33 -0.46
N MET A 583 14.37 11.85 -1.64
CA MET A 583 14.38 12.61 -2.89
C MET A 583 13.41 13.79 -2.86
N VAL A 584 12.15 13.62 -2.44
CA VAL A 584 11.20 14.75 -2.36
C VAL A 584 11.70 15.85 -1.44
N GLN A 585 12.38 15.52 -0.33
CA GLN A 585 12.90 16.54 0.58
C GLN A 585 14.11 17.28 -0.02
N LEU A 586 15.03 16.56 -0.67
CA LEU A 586 16.17 17.20 -1.36
C LEU A 586 15.75 17.96 -2.62
N ASP A 587 14.80 17.44 -3.40
CA ASP A 587 14.26 18.07 -4.60
C ASP A 587 13.42 19.29 -4.25
N ASP A 588 12.64 19.27 -3.16
CA ASP A 588 11.85 20.44 -2.72
C ASP A 588 12.76 21.58 -2.23
N ASP A 589 13.85 21.26 -1.52
CA ASP A 589 14.90 22.23 -1.16
C ASP A 589 15.54 22.85 -2.41
N LEU A 590 15.87 22.01 -3.41
CA LEU A 590 16.53 22.43 -4.65
C LEU A 590 15.60 23.21 -5.58
N GLN A 591 14.36 22.76 -5.74
CA GLN A 591 13.27 23.44 -6.43
C GLN A 591 12.92 24.78 -5.78
N THR A 592 12.98 24.85 -4.45
CA THR A 592 12.78 26.10 -3.70
C THR A 592 13.87 27.10 -4.04
N ASP A 593 15.13 26.67 -4.11
CA ASP A 593 16.25 27.53 -4.48
C ASP A 593 16.23 27.92 -5.98
N LEU A 594 15.79 27.02 -6.86
CA LEU A 594 15.56 27.29 -8.29
C LEU A 594 14.41 28.30 -8.50
N LYS A 595 13.31 28.17 -7.74
CA LYS A 595 12.19 29.13 -7.75
C LYS A 595 12.59 30.49 -7.16
N LYS A 596 13.44 30.53 -6.14
CA LYS A 596 14.00 31.79 -5.61
C LYS A 596 14.84 32.50 -6.67
N LEU A 597 15.68 31.76 -7.41
CA LEU A 597 16.48 32.30 -8.51
C LEU A 597 15.63 32.87 -9.64
N GLN A 598 14.52 32.19 -9.98
CA GLN A 598 13.59 32.65 -11.02
C GLN A 598 12.76 33.87 -10.59
N ARG A 599 12.39 33.96 -9.30
CA ARG A 599 11.56 35.06 -8.76
C ARG A 599 12.36 36.32 -8.45
N ASN A 600 13.53 36.17 -7.83
CA ASN A 600 14.44 37.25 -7.46
C ASN A 600 15.85 36.87 -7.88
N PRO A 601 16.22 37.08 -9.15
CA PRO A 601 17.59 36.82 -9.60
C PRO A 601 18.57 37.72 -8.83
N PRO A 602 19.76 37.22 -8.45
CA PRO A 602 20.78 38.04 -7.81
C PRO A 602 21.13 39.22 -8.72
N ILE A 603 21.08 40.44 -8.19
CA ILE A 603 21.45 41.71 -8.84
C ILE A 603 22.83 42.13 -8.35
#